data_AF-A0A9E1VFZ6-F1
#
_entry.id   AF-A0A9E1VFZ6-F1
#
_cell.length_a   1.000
_cell.length_b   1.000
_cell.length_c   1.000
_cell.angle_alpha   90.00
_cell.angle_beta   90.00
_cell.angle_gamma   90.00
#
_symmetry.space_group_name_H-M   'P 1'
#
loop_
_entity.id
_entity.type
_entity.pdbx_description
1 polymer ?
#
loop_
_entity_poly.entity_id
_entity_poly.type
_entity_poly.pdbx_seq_one_letter_code
_entity_poly.pdbx_strand_id
1 'polypeptide(L)'
;MSTEFDNILFDMPKSQSNTIKVIGVGGGGSNAVNHMFQQDIKGVDFVICNTDAQALENSSIPNKIQLGADLTSGLGAGANPEVGEQAAKESIKEIQEMLNTQTKMVFITA
;
A
#
# COMPACT_ATOMS: atom_id res chain seq x y z
N MET A 1 6.34 -49.56 16.84
CA MET A 1 5.80 -48.39 17.57
C MET A 1 6.94 -47.41 17.80
N SER A 2 7.12 -46.45 16.90
CA SER A 2 7.81 -45.16 17.14
C SER A 2 7.63 -44.28 15.91
N THR A 3 6.69 -43.34 16.05
CA THR A 3 6.70 -41.97 15.51
C THR A 3 6.74 -41.77 13.99
N GLU A 4 5.56 -41.93 13.36
CA GLU A 4 5.16 -41.30 12.07
C GLU A 4 4.63 -39.87 12.30
N PHE A 5 5.42 -38.93 12.84
CA PHE A 5 4.94 -37.55 13.08
C PHE A 5 5.87 -36.42 12.63
N ASP A 6 6.84 -36.68 11.74
CA ASP A 6 7.81 -35.64 11.33
C ASP A 6 7.59 -35.01 9.95
N ASN A 7 6.44 -35.23 9.28
CA ASN A 7 6.17 -34.61 7.98
C ASN A 7 4.75 -34.07 7.83
N ILE A 8 4.30 -33.27 8.79
CA ILE A 8 3.24 -32.30 8.50
C ILE A 8 3.93 -31.03 8.02
N LEU A 9 4.18 -30.96 6.72
CA LEU A 9 4.53 -29.72 6.05
C LEU A 9 3.33 -28.77 6.26
N PHE A 10 3.42 -27.89 7.25
CA PHE A 10 2.43 -26.86 7.49
C PHE A 10 2.55 -25.88 6.32
N ASP A 11 1.75 -26.08 5.28
CA ASP A 11 1.64 -25.18 4.14
C ASP A 11 0.97 -23.90 4.64
N MET A 12 1.76 -23.01 5.26
CA MET A 12 1.33 -21.64 5.47
C MET A 12 1.16 -21.03 4.09
N PRO A 13 -0.04 -20.58 3.70
CA PRO A 13 -0.20 -19.85 2.46
C PRO A 13 0.70 -18.60 2.54
N LYS A 14 1.78 -18.60 1.76
CA LYS A 14 2.85 -17.58 1.77
C LYS A 14 2.42 -16.17 1.34
N SER A 15 1.12 -15.88 1.30
CA SER A 15 0.61 -14.55 0.92
C SER A 15 -0.82 -14.30 1.41
N GLN A 16 -1.11 -14.56 2.69
CA GLN A 16 -2.34 -14.02 3.26
C GLN A 16 -2.18 -12.49 3.40
N SER A 17 -2.67 -11.76 2.40
CA SER A 17 -2.88 -10.31 2.51
C SER A 17 -3.69 -10.06 3.78
N ASN A 18 -3.24 -9.13 4.62
CA ASN A 18 -3.95 -8.82 5.84
C ASN A 18 -5.33 -8.23 5.52
N THR A 19 -6.30 -8.59 6.36
CA THR A 19 -7.67 -8.07 6.27
C THR A 19 -7.75 -6.55 6.49
N ILE A 20 -6.76 -5.98 7.18
CA ILE A 20 -6.67 -4.55 7.49
C ILE A 20 -5.57 -3.94 6.62
N LYS A 21 -5.88 -2.82 5.97
CA LYS A 21 -4.91 -2.03 5.19
C LYS A 21 -4.76 -0.63 5.75
N VAL A 22 -3.53 -0.13 5.79
CA VAL A 22 -3.20 1.25 6.15
C VAL A 22 -2.60 1.92 4.91
N ILE A 23 -3.29 2.94 4.40
CA ILE A 23 -2.98 3.63 3.16
C ILE A 23 -2.50 5.05 3.48
N GLY A 24 -1.27 5.35 3.08
CA GLY A 24 -0.69 6.69 3.17
C GLY A 24 -0.82 7.42 1.84
N VAL A 25 -1.51 8.55 1.82
CA VAL A 25 -1.72 9.35 0.60
C VAL A 25 -0.86 10.61 0.65
N GLY A 26 -0.14 10.90 -0.44
CA GLY A 26 0.72 12.08 -0.53
C GLY A 26 1.95 12.01 0.38
N GLY A 27 2.65 13.13 0.55
CA GLY A 27 3.91 13.18 1.31
C GLY A 27 3.75 12.91 2.81
N GLY A 28 2.79 13.59 3.46
CA GLY A 28 2.52 13.44 4.90
C GLY A 28 2.04 12.03 5.25
N GLY A 29 1.02 11.56 4.55
CA GLY A 29 0.51 10.20 4.67
C GLY A 29 1.59 9.14 4.41
N SER A 30 2.38 9.26 3.35
CA SER A 30 3.47 8.31 3.06
C SER A 30 4.52 8.29 4.18
N ASN A 31 4.86 9.45 4.76
CA ASN A 31 5.80 9.52 5.87
C ASN A 31 5.25 8.84 7.13
N ALA A 32 3.98 9.07 7.46
CA ALA A 32 3.32 8.43 8.60
C ALA A 32 3.30 6.90 8.45
N VAL A 33 2.95 6.40 7.27
CA VAL A 33 2.92 4.95 7.00
C VAL A 33 4.32 4.36 6.97
N ASN A 34 5.33 5.06 6.44
CA ASN A 34 6.73 4.64 6.54
C ASN A 34 7.19 4.50 7.99
N HIS A 35 6.83 5.45 8.85
CA HIS A 35 7.12 5.35 10.27
C HIS A 35 6.45 4.12 10.90
N MET A 36 5.16 3.89 10.64
CA MET A 36 4.44 2.70 11.10
C MET A 36 5.09 1.39 10.63
N PHE A 37 5.54 1.34 9.37
CA PHE A 37 6.25 0.21 8.80
C PHE A 37 7.59 -0.05 9.50
N GLN A 38 8.35 1.00 9.79
CA GLN A 38 9.63 0.90 10.53
C GLN A 38 9.46 0.46 11.99
N GLN A 39 8.30 0.76 12.60
CA GLN A 39 7.95 0.26 13.95
C GLN A 39 7.51 -1.21 13.95
N ASP A 40 7.54 -1.88 12.79
CA ASP A 40 7.24 -3.31 12.64
C ASP A 40 5.83 -3.70 13.12
N ILE A 41 4.86 -2.80 12.94
CA ILE A 41 3.45 -3.05 13.27
C ILE A 41 2.94 -4.23 12.44
N LYS A 42 2.40 -5.25 13.12
CA LYS A 42 1.93 -6.50 12.52
C LYS A 42 0.41 -6.49 12.29
N GLY A 43 -0.04 -7.39 11.41
CA GLY A 43 -1.47 -7.63 11.16
C GLY A 43 -2.14 -6.60 10.26
N VAL A 44 -1.36 -5.73 9.62
CA VAL A 44 -1.83 -4.76 8.63
C VAL A 44 -0.95 -4.81 7.39
N ASP A 45 -1.56 -4.57 6.22
CA ASP A 45 -0.82 -4.32 5.00
C ASP A 45 -0.64 -2.81 4.84
N PHE A 46 0.60 -2.38 4.67
CA PHE A 46 0.93 -0.99 4.39
C PHE A 46 0.92 -0.73 2.89
N VAL A 47 0.29 0.37 2.50
CA VAL A 47 0.22 0.86 1.13
C VAL A 47 0.52 2.35 1.12
N ILE A 48 1.23 2.83 0.11
CA ILE A 48 1.37 4.27 -0.14
C ILE A 48 0.91 4.64 -1.54
N CYS A 49 0.28 5.80 -1.63
CA CYS A 49 -0.20 6.38 -2.88
C CYS A 49 0.35 7.80 -3.00
N ASN A 50 1.03 8.11 -4.09
CA ASN A 50 1.54 9.46 -4.31
C ASN A 50 1.57 9.81 -5.80
N THR A 51 1.45 11.10 -6.11
CA THR A 51 1.61 11.61 -7.49
C THR A 51 3.08 11.83 -7.86
N ASP A 52 3.94 11.98 -6.84
CA ASP A 52 5.39 12.11 -7.00
C ASP A 52 6.06 10.73 -7.02
N ALA A 53 6.67 10.39 -8.16
CA ALA A 53 7.35 9.10 -8.34
C ALA A 53 8.61 8.97 -7.48
N GLN A 54 9.34 10.06 -7.25
CA GLN A 54 10.55 10.04 -6.41
C GLN A 54 10.19 9.75 -4.96
N ALA A 55 9.09 10.32 -4.47
CA ALA A 55 8.59 10.03 -3.13
C ALA A 55 8.22 8.55 -2.95
N LEU A 56 7.67 7.91 -3.99
CA LEU A 56 7.39 6.47 -3.97
C LEU A 56 8.67 5.65 -3.99
N GLU A 57 9.64 5.95 -4.86
CA GLU A 57 10.91 5.24 -4.96
C GLU A 57 11.67 5.23 -3.64
N ASN A 58 11.70 6.38 -2.94
CA ASN A 58 12.39 6.54 -1.66
C ASN A 58 11.75 5.77 -0.48
N SER A 59 10.54 5.27 -0.64
CA SER A 59 9.83 4.52 0.41
C SER A 59 10.27 3.05 0.49
N SER A 60 10.39 2.51 1.70
CA SER A 60 10.66 1.08 1.93
C SER A 60 9.41 0.19 1.86
N ILE A 61 8.21 0.78 1.77
CA ILE A 61 6.95 0.04 1.74
C ILE A 61 6.80 -0.67 0.39
N PRO A 62 6.49 -1.98 0.34
CA PRO A 62 6.42 -2.72 -0.92
C PRO A 62 5.20 -2.37 -1.77
N ASN A 63 4.05 -2.11 -1.17
CA ASN A 63 2.82 -1.81 -1.91
C ASN A 63 2.75 -0.30 -2.19
N LYS A 64 2.94 0.08 -3.45
CA LYS A 64 2.99 1.47 -3.90
C LYS A 64 2.05 1.67 -5.08
N ILE A 65 1.35 2.79 -5.13
CA ILE A 65 0.53 3.21 -6.27
C ILE A 65 0.96 4.62 -6.67
N GLN A 66 1.34 4.78 -7.95
CA GLN A 66 1.56 6.10 -8.52
C GLN A 66 0.23 6.66 -9.03
N LEU A 67 -0.22 7.74 -8.41
CA LEU A 67 -1.46 8.40 -8.78
C LEU A 67 -1.22 9.31 -9.99
N GLY A 68 -2.10 9.21 -11.00
CA GLY A 68 -2.06 10.11 -12.15
C GLY A 68 -0.74 10.04 -12.91
N ALA A 69 -0.26 8.85 -13.22
CA ALA A 69 1.02 8.65 -13.91
C ALA A 69 1.05 9.40 -15.24
N ASP A 70 -0.06 9.38 -15.99
CA ASP A 70 -0.18 10.09 -17.26
C ASP A 70 -0.41 11.59 -17.03
N LEU A 71 -1.29 11.96 -16.08
CA LEU A 71 -1.62 13.36 -15.77
C LEU A 71 -0.43 14.18 -15.27
N THR A 72 0.39 13.59 -14.38
CA THR A 72 1.44 14.31 -13.64
C THR A 72 2.84 13.99 -14.16
N SER A 73 2.99 12.96 -14.99
CA SER A 73 4.30 12.43 -15.41
C SER A 73 5.22 12.11 -14.22
N GLY A 74 4.65 11.81 -13.05
CA GLY A 74 5.39 11.53 -11.82
C GLY A 74 6.02 12.74 -11.12
N LEU A 75 5.69 13.97 -11.53
CA LEU A 75 6.23 15.21 -10.94
C LEU A 75 5.44 15.71 -9.73
N GLY A 76 4.33 15.04 -9.39
CA GLY A 76 3.46 15.42 -8.30
C GLY A 76 2.33 16.38 -8.68
N ALA A 77 1.36 16.53 -7.79
CA ALA A 77 0.19 17.41 -7.95
C ALA A 77 0.48 18.91 -7.74
N GLY A 78 1.72 19.28 -7.38
CA GLY A 78 2.09 20.69 -7.18
C GLY A 78 1.29 21.40 -6.07
N ALA A 79 0.90 20.68 -5.02
CA ALA A 79 0.00 21.14 -3.96
C ALA A 79 -1.39 21.61 -4.44
N ASN A 80 -1.79 21.28 -5.67
CA ASN A 80 -3.13 21.54 -6.19
C ASN A 80 -4.05 20.34 -5.87
N PRO A 81 -5.09 20.50 -5.01
CA PRO A 81 -6.00 19.42 -4.67
C PRO A 81 -6.80 18.88 -5.86
N GLU A 82 -7.14 19.72 -6.84
CA GLU A 82 -7.90 19.30 -8.02
C GLU A 82 -7.08 18.34 -8.89
N VAL A 83 -5.78 18.60 -9.04
CA VAL A 83 -4.85 17.70 -9.75
C VAL A 83 -4.72 16.38 -8.99
N GLY A 84 -4.64 16.43 -7.65
CA GLY A 84 -4.62 15.23 -6.81
C GLY A 84 -5.89 14.38 -6.95
N GLU A 85 -7.06 15.02 -6.98
CA GLU A 85 -8.35 14.35 -7.20
C GLU A 85 -8.42 13.69 -8.58
N GLN A 86 -8.01 14.40 -9.63
CA GLN A 86 -7.96 13.87 -10.99
C GLN A 86 -6.99 12.69 -11.11
N ALA A 87 -5.80 12.82 -10.52
CA ALA A 87 -4.80 11.75 -10.47
C ALA A 87 -5.34 10.50 -9.76
N ALA A 88 -6.07 10.66 -8.66
CA ALA A 88 -6.71 9.54 -7.96
C ALA A 88 -7.82 8.89 -8.79
N LYS A 89 -8.59 9.68 -9.56
CA LYS A 89 -9.62 9.16 -10.48
C LYS A 89 -9.03 8.41 -11.67
N GLU A 90 -7.91 8.88 -12.21
CA GLU A 90 -7.16 8.18 -13.27
C GLU A 90 -6.74 6.78 -12.79
N SER A 91 -6.17 6.70 -11.59
CA SER A 91 -5.68 5.45 -10.98
C SER A 91 -6.75 4.62 -10.27
N ILE A 92 -8.05 4.86 -10.53
CA ILE A 92 -9.14 4.20 -9.79
C ILE A 92 -9.09 2.66 -9.90
N LYS A 93 -8.69 2.15 -11.06
CA LYS A 93 -8.60 0.71 -11.32
C LYS A 93 -7.52 0.06 -10.47
N GLU A 94 -6.35 0.67 -10.37
CA GLU A 94 -5.24 0.20 -9.53
C GLU A 94 -5.60 0.23 -8.05
N ILE A 95 -6.28 1.29 -7.60
CA ILE A 95 -6.78 1.40 -6.22
C ILE A 95 -7.78 0.27 -5.93
N GLN A 96 -8.70 -0.01 -6.86
CA GLN A 96 -9.67 -1.10 -6.72
C GLN A 96 -8.98 -2.46 -6.67
N GLU A 97 -8.03 -2.73 -7.57
CA GLU A 97 -7.27 -3.99 -7.59
C GLU A 97 -6.49 -4.21 -6.29
N MET A 98 -5.85 -3.17 -5.76
CA MET A 98 -5.16 -3.21 -4.46
C MET A 98 -6.12 -3.54 -3.31
N LEU A 99 -7.33 -2.96 -3.31
CA LEU A 99 -8.34 -3.18 -2.28
C LEU A 99 -9.05 -4.54 -2.40
N ASN A 100 -9.14 -5.14 -3.59
CA ASN A 100 -9.85 -6.40 -3.83
C ASN A 100 -9.21 -7.62 -3.14
N THR A 101 -8.04 -7.46 -2.52
CA THR A 101 -7.34 -8.49 -1.75
C THR A 101 -7.90 -8.64 -0.33
N GLN A 102 -9.03 -9.34 -0.17
CA GLN A 102 -9.63 -9.72 1.14
C GLN A 102 -9.71 -8.60 2.21
N THR A 103 -9.78 -7.33 1.78
CA THR A 103 -9.81 -6.17 2.66
C THR A 103 -11.16 -6.06 3.34
N LYS A 104 -11.19 -5.97 4.67
CA LYS A 104 -12.42 -5.66 5.44
C LYS A 104 -12.34 -4.32 6.14
N MET A 105 -11.15 -3.76 6.32
CA MET A 105 -10.95 -2.47 6.99
C MET A 105 -9.80 -1.70 6.32
N VAL A 106 -10.02 -0.41 6.11
CA VAL A 106 -9.04 0.50 5.52
C VAL A 106 -8.89 1.71 6.43
N PHE A 107 -7.65 2.05 6.76
CA PHE A 107 -7.27 3.32 7.38
C PHE A 107 -6.58 4.18 6.33
N ILE A 108 -7.01 5.44 6.19
CA ILE A 108 -6.40 6.41 5.28
C ILE A 108 -5.77 7.51 6.11
N THR A 109 -4.50 7.80 5.84
CA THR A 109 -3.77 8.95 6.39
C THR A 109 -3.19 9.78 5.25
N ALA A 110 -3.20 11.11 5.36
CA ALA A 110 -2.77 12.03 4.31
C ALA A 110 -1.98 13.21 4.88
#